data_AF-A0A8T6REI7-F1
#
_entry.id   AF-A0A8T6REI7-F1
#
_cell.length_a   1.000
_cell.length_b   1.000
_cell.length_c   1.000
_cell.angle_alpha   90.00
_cell.angle_beta   90.00
_cell.angle_gamma   90.00
#
_symmetry.space_group_name_H-M   'P 1'
#
loop_
_entity.id
_entity.type
_entity.pdbx_description
1 polymer ?
#
loop_
_entity_poly.entity_id
_entity_poly.type
_entity_poly.pdbx_seq_one_letter_code
_entity_poly.pdbx_strand_id
1 'polypeptide(L)'
;MISQEKLQKVLSKLKAQDGVRGVVITTMEGLPLSSDLDSDTTENIAAIITSLVGKALDAVRLLREGSLSFLTLDTTHGQINIAPDEKEGLILVVLKKN
;
A
#
# COMPACT_ATOMS: atom_id res chain seq x y z
N MET A 1 -13.66 11.08 5.49
CA MET A 1 -13.81 9.67 5.91
C MET A 1 -14.29 8.86 4.71
N ILE A 2 -13.46 7.94 4.22
CA ILE A 2 -13.84 6.98 3.18
C ILE A 2 -14.83 5.97 3.78
N SER A 3 -15.93 5.70 3.10
CA SER A 3 -16.89 4.67 3.53
C SER A 3 -16.31 3.27 3.30
N GLN A 4 -16.67 2.32 4.17
CA GLN A 4 -16.27 0.91 4.01
C GLN A 4 -16.70 0.35 2.64
N GLU A 5 -17.85 0.76 2.12
CA GLU A 5 -18.31 0.35 0.78
C GLU A 5 -17.39 0.83 -0.35
N LYS A 6 -16.84 2.04 -0.24
CA LYS A 6 -15.90 2.57 -1.24
C LYS A 6 -14.59 1.78 -1.21
N LEU A 7 -14.11 1.43 -0.01
CA LEU A 7 -12.91 0.63 0.19
C LEU A 7 -13.03 -0.76 -0.45
N GLN A 8 -14.16 -1.44 -0.19
CA GLN A 8 -14.47 -2.75 -0.77
C GLN A 8 -14.57 -2.70 -2.31
N LYS A 9 -15.19 -1.66 -2.87
CA LYS A 9 -15.26 -1.46 -4.33
C LYS A 9 -13.87 -1.27 -4.95
N VAL A 10 -12.98 -0.52 -4.29
CA VAL A 10 -11.60 -0.32 -4.76
C VAL A 10 -10.81 -1.62 -4.71
N LEU A 11 -10.93 -2.38 -3.61
CA LEU A 11 -10.31 -3.70 -3.46
C LEU A 11 -10.72 -4.66 -4.56
N SER A 12 -12.02 -4.81 -4.80
CA SER A 12 -12.54 -5.69 -5.85
C SER A 12 -12.04 -5.29 -7.25
N LYS A 13 -11.93 -3.98 -7.53
CA LYS A 13 -11.41 -3.49 -8.82
C LYS A 13 -9.92 -3.78 -8.99
N LEU A 14 -9.12 -3.62 -7.93
CA LEU A 14 -7.69 -3.89 -7.97
C LEU A 14 -7.40 -5.39 -8.09
N LYS A 15 -8.14 -6.21 -7.35
CA LYS A 15 -8.04 -7.67 -7.44
C LYS A 15 -8.43 -8.22 -8.81
N ALA A 16 -9.35 -7.55 -9.51
CA ALA A 16 -9.76 -7.93 -10.86
C ALA A 16 -8.71 -7.61 -11.94
N GLN A 17 -7.65 -6.87 -11.61
CA GLN A 17 -6.56 -6.63 -12.57
C GLN A 17 -5.68 -7.86 -12.75
N ASP A 18 -5.27 -8.10 -13.99
CA ASP A 18 -4.39 -9.22 -14.31
C ASP A 18 -3.05 -9.10 -13.55
N GLY A 19 -2.55 -10.25 -13.09
CA GLY A 19 -1.34 -10.36 -12.29
C GLY A 19 -1.47 -9.93 -10.82
N VAL A 20 -2.58 -9.33 -10.36
CA VAL A 20 -2.74 -8.98 -8.94
C VAL A 20 -3.01 -10.23 -8.11
N ARG A 21 -2.16 -10.49 -7.12
CA ARG A 21 -2.25 -11.65 -6.22
C ARG A 21 -2.63 -11.30 -4.78
N GLY A 22 -2.68 -10.02 -4.44
CA GLY A 22 -3.03 -9.56 -3.10
C GLY A 22 -3.05 -8.05 -3.04
N VAL A 23 -3.91 -7.54 -2.17
CA VAL A 23 -4.09 -6.10 -1.96
C VAL A 23 -4.24 -5.87 -0.45
N VAL A 24 -3.53 -4.87 0.07
CA VAL A 24 -3.64 -4.41 1.45
C VAL A 24 -3.83 -2.90 1.44
N ILE A 25 -4.75 -2.42 2.27
CA ILE A 25 -4.98 -0.99 2.48
C ILE A 25 -4.79 -0.71 3.96
N THR A 26 -3.88 0.20 4.28
CA THR A 26 -3.57 0.61 5.65
C THR A 26 -3.63 2.14 5.77
N THR A 27 -3.78 2.65 6.99
CA THR A 27 -3.61 4.07 7.28
C THR A 27 -2.14 4.44 7.31
N MET A 28 -1.84 5.74 7.21
CA MET A 28 -0.50 6.29 7.45
C MET A 28 -0.01 6.10 8.91
N GLU A 29 -0.85 5.57 9.79
CA GLU A 29 -0.51 5.23 11.19
C GLU A 29 -0.15 3.73 11.34
N GLY A 30 -0.27 2.94 10.27
CA GLY A 30 0.03 1.50 10.27
C GLY A 30 -1.13 0.63 10.77
N LEU A 31 -2.36 1.15 10.77
CA LEU A 31 -3.55 0.37 11.09
C LEU A 31 -4.11 -0.25 9.81
N PRO A 32 -4.36 -1.57 9.75
CA PRO A 32 -4.97 -2.18 8.58
C PRO A 32 -6.44 -1.79 8.47
N LEU A 33 -6.88 -1.40 7.26
CA LEU A 33 -8.28 -1.08 6.99
C LEU A 33 -8.99 -2.21 6.24
N SER A 34 -8.31 -2.80 5.25
CA SER A 34 -8.85 -3.94 4.51
C SER A 34 -7.75 -4.65 3.73
N SER A 35 -7.87 -5.97 3.59
CA SER A 35 -6.84 -6.84 3.02
C SER A 35 -7.45 -8.11 2.45
N ASP A 36 -6.79 -8.70 1.46
CA ASP A 36 -7.08 -10.04 0.92
C ASP A 36 -6.12 -11.12 1.47
N LEU A 37 -5.31 -10.76 2.48
CA LEU A 37 -4.38 -11.64 3.19
C LEU A 37 -4.96 -12.03 4.56
N ASP A 38 -4.35 -13.02 5.23
CA ASP A 38 -4.68 -13.34 6.62
C ASP A 38 -4.39 -12.16 7.57
N SER A 39 -5.11 -12.14 8.70
CA SER A 39 -5.09 -11.00 9.65
C SER A 39 -3.69 -10.74 10.21
N ASP A 40 -2.97 -11.79 10.61
CA ASP A 40 -1.63 -11.67 11.20
C ASP A 40 -0.62 -11.08 10.21
N THR A 41 -0.64 -11.56 8.97
CA THR A 41 0.20 -11.01 7.90
C THR A 41 -0.18 -9.57 7.59
N THR A 42 -1.47 -9.26 7.60
CA THR A 42 -2.00 -7.92 7.31
C THR A 42 -1.54 -6.90 8.35
N GLU A 43 -1.62 -7.22 9.64
CA GLU A 43 -1.16 -6.33 10.71
C GLU A 43 0.35 -6.08 10.64
N ASN A 44 1.14 -7.14 10.44
CA ASN A 44 2.59 -7.03 10.35
C ASN A 44 3.03 -6.20 9.11
N ILE A 45 2.40 -6.45 7.95
CA ILE A 45 2.69 -5.72 6.72
C ILE A 45 2.30 -4.25 6.86
N ALA A 46 1.17 -3.94 7.49
CA ALA A 46 0.75 -2.56 7.72
C ALA A 46 1.83 -1.76 8.50
N ALA A 47 2.33 -2.31 9.60
CA ALA A 47 3.37 -1.68 10.40
C ALA A 47 4.69 -1.48 9.61
N ILE A 48 5.16 -2.51 8.92
CA ILE A 48 6.42 -2.48 8.17
C ILE A 48 6.34 -1.49 7.00
N ILE A 49 5.25 -1.53 6.22
CA ILE A 49 5.08 -0.67 5.05
C ILE A 49 4.96 0.78 5.46
N THR A 50 4.22 1.10 6.52
CA THR A 50 4.13 2.48 7.02
C THR A 50 5.49 3.02 7.43
N SER A 51 6.32 2.22 8.10
CA SER A 51 7.70 2.61 8.44
C SER A 51 8.56 2.85 7.20
N LEU A 52 8.45 1.98 6.20
CA LEU A 52 9.18 2.10 4.93
C LEU A 52 8.76 3.36 4.16
N VAL A 53 7.46 3.61 4.03
CA VAL A 53 6.90 4.80 3.38
C VAL A 53 7.35 6.07 4.10
N GLY A 54 7.35 6.09 5.43
CA GLY A 54 7.86 7.22 6.21
C GLY A 54 9.32 7.55 5.87
N LYS A 55 10.19 6.53 5.83
CA LYS A 55 11.60 6.71 5.44
C LYS A 55 11.77 7.16 3.99
N ALA A 56 10.94 6.65 3.07
CA ALA A 56 10.97 7.04 1.67
C ALA A 56 10.54 8.52 1.50
N LEU A 57 9.50 8.96 2.21
CA LEU A 57 9.07 10.36 2.25
C LEU A 57 10.18 11.27 2.80
N ASP A 58 10.83 10.88 3.90
CA ASP A 58 11.96 11.62 4.46
C ASP A 58 13.11 11.75 3.46
N ALA A 59 13.43 10.68 2.73
CA ALA A 59 14.46 10.69 1.70
C ALA A 59 14.10 11.64 0.54
N VAL A 60 12.88 11.54 0.00
CA VAL A 60 12.39 12.42 -1.07
C VAL A 60 12.42 13.89 -0.65
N ARG A 61 12.00 14.17 0.59
CA ARG A 61 12.02 15.52 1.18
C ARG A 61 13.45 16.04 1.33
N LEU A 62 14.37 15.21 1.84
CA LEU A 62 15.76 15.59 2.05
C LEU A 62 16.48 15.88 0.73
N LEU A 63 16.20 15.08 -0.31
CA LEU A 63 16.75 15.26 -1.65
C LEU A 63 16.06 16.39 -2.44
N ARG A 64 14.95 16.94 -1.94
CA ARG A 64 14.14 17.98 -2.60
C ARG A 64 13.53 17.54 -3.94
N GLU A 65 13.19 16.26 -4.05
CA GLU A 65 12.62 15.63 -5.27
C GLU A 65 11.08 15.79 -5.36
N GLY A 66 10.49 16.70 -4.58
CA GLY A 66 9.05 16.94 -4.58
C GLY A 66 8.28 15.97 -3.67
N SER A 67 7.31 15.25 -4.24
CA SER A 67 6.39 14.37 -3.50
C SER A 67 6.52 12.91 -3.95
N LEU A 68 6.54 11.99 -2.99
CA LEU A 68 6.49 10.55 -3.28
C LEU A 68 5.10 10.16 -3.77
N SER A 69 4.99 9.73 -5.01
CA SER A 69 3.75 9.23 -5.60
C SER A 69 3.63 7.71 -5.53
N PHE A 70 4.74 6.99 -5.67
CA PHE A 70 4.75 5.54 -5.77
C PHE A 70 6.12 4.93 -5.43
N LEU A 71 6.11 3.73 -4.88
CA LEU A 71 7.29 2.89 -4.61
C LEU A 71 7.05 1.47 -5.13
N THR A 72 8.03 0.90 -5.84
CA THR A 72 8.01 -0.49 -6.28
C THR A 72 9.18 -1.25 -5.68
N LEU A 73 8.90 -2.42 -5.12
CA LEU A 73 9.92 -3.40 -4.73
C LEU A 73 9.86 -4.57 -5.71
N ASP A 74 10.92 -4.73 -6.50
CA ASP A 74 11.08 -5.90 -7.36
C ASP A 74 11.56 -7.10 -6.53
N THR A 75 10.91 -8.23 -6.73
CA THR A 75 11.18 -9.48 -6.03
C THR A 75 11.32 -10.62 -7.04
N THR A 76 11.89 -11.73 -6.60
CA THR A 76 11.97 -12.96 -7.41
C THR A 76 10.59 -13.51 -7.80
N HIS A 77 9.53 -13.15 -7.08
CA HIS A 77 8.17 -13.65 -7.27
C HIS A 77 7.22 -12.65 -7.94
N GLY A 78 7.71 -11.47 -8.31
CA GLY A 78 6.85 -10.38 -8.78
C GLY A 78 7.25 -9.02 -8.22
N GLN A 79 6.27 -8.13 -8.07
CA GLN A 79 6.46 -6.77 -7.58
C GLN A 79 5.55 -6.48 -6.39
N ILE A 80 6.06 -5.69 -5.44
CA ILE A 80 5.27 -5.06 -4.38
C ILE A 80 5.16 -3.59 -4.73
N ASN A 81 3.95 -3.17 -5.07
CA ASN A 81 3.63 -1.81 -5.47
C ASN A 81 2.97 -1.08 -4.32
N ILE A 82 3.52 0.05 -3.92
CA ILE A 82 3.13 0.82 -2.74
C ILE A 82 2.80 2.24 -3.19
N ALA A 83 1.56 2.66 -2.99
CA ALA A 83 1.07 3.99 -3.32
C ALA A 83 0.58 4.69 -2.05
N PRO A 84 1.38 5.62 -1.48
CA PRO A 84 0.92 6.47 -0.39
C PRO A 84 0.00 7.59 -0.90
N ASP A 85 -1.08 7.86 -0.18
CA ASP A 85 -1.97 9.00 -0.38
C ASP A 85 -2.05 9.81 0.92
N GLU A 86 -1.22 10.85 1.01
CA GLU A 86 -1.17 11.74 2.17
C GLU A 86 -2.47 12.52 2.38
N LYS A 87 -3.28 12.72 1.32
CA LYS A 87 -4.53 13.50 1.42
C LYS A 87 -5.64 12.69 2.07
N GLU A 88 -5.75 11.42 1.69
CA GLU A 88 -6.72 10.50 2.27
C GLU A 88 -6.19 9.79 3.52
N GLY A 89 -4.88 9.92 3.82
CA GLY A 89 -4.23 9.30 4.97
C GLY A 89 -4.07 7.78 4.81
N LEU A 90 -3.95 7.29 3.58
CA LEU A 90 -3.94 5.87 3.23
C LEU A 90 -2.64 5.44 2.54
N ILE A 91 -2.34 4.16 2.65
CA ILE A 91 -1.31 3.49 1.87
C ILE A 91 -1.95 2.27 1.22
N LEU A 92 -1.86 2.21 -0.11
CA LEU A 92 -2.27 1.05 -0.89
C LEU A 92 -1.06 0.20 -1.22
N VAL A 93 -1.15 -1.10 -0.92
CA VAL A 93 -0.13 -2.09 -1.25
C VAL A 93 -0.75 -3.12 -2.18
N VAL A 94 -0.10 -3.36 -3.32
CA VAL A 94 -0.55 -4.33 -4.33
C VAL A 94 0.60 -5.29 -4.62
N LEU A 95 0.33 -6.58 -4.42
CA LEU A 95 1.23 -7.66 -4.82
C LEU A 95 0.89 -8.06 -6.26
N LYS A 96 1.85 -7.95 -7.16
CA LYS A 96 1.71 -8.39 -8.55
C LYS A 96 2.64 -9.56 -8.84
N LYS A 97 2.17 -10.53 -9.63
CA LYS A 97 3.01 -11.56 -10.26
C LYS A 97 3.72 -10.95 -11.47
N ASN A 98 4.88 -11.51 -11.81
CA ASN A 98 5.54 -11.27 -13.09
C ASN A 98 4.76 -11.88 -14.25
#